data_AF-A0A7C2Y7N0-F1
#
_entry.id   AF-A0A7C2Y7N0-F1
#
_cell.length_a   1.000
_cell.length_b   1.000
_cell.length_c   1.000
_cell.angle_alpha   90.00
_cell.angle_beta   90.00
_cell.angle_gamma   90.00
#
_symmetry.space_group_name_H-M   'P 1'
#
loop_
_entity.id
_entity.type
_entity.pdbx_description
1 polymer ?
#
loop_
_entity_poly.entity_id
_entity_poly.type
_entity_poly.pdbx_seq_one_letter_code
_entity_poly.pdbx_strand_id
1 'polypeptide(L)'
;MKTKKTISKRQLQKYLDELIAIAKNVTPDVETIVQIPGVEGQHAWLEIYVPDEIEEQIGDLVSERVLDIFSETGYDIGAIVHGNSEPQNLAAEKNAQEEMGIMAGNEAGSH
;
A
#
# COMPACT_ATOMS: atom_id res chain seq x y z
N MET A 1 19.69 11.87 -24.80
CA MET A 1 19.82 12.05 -23.34
C MET A 1 18.43 11.92 -22.74
N LYS A 2 18.10 10.81 -22.06
CA LYS A 2 16.86 10.72 -21.28
C LYS A 2 17.09 11.55 -20.02
N THR A 3 16.53 12.75 -19.96
CA THR A 3 16.54 13.57 -18.74
C THR A 3 15.97 12.72 -17.61
N LYS A 4 16.74 12.48 -16.54
CA LYS A 4 16.24 11.88 -15.29
C LYS A 4 15.11 12.79 -14.80
N LYS A 5 13.86 12.44 -15.10
CA LYS A 5 12.68 13.16 -14.63
C LYS A 5 12.74 13.05 -13.11
N THR A 6 12.87 14.18 -12.43
CA THR A 6 12.93 14.19 -10.96
C THR A 6 11.55 13.77 -10.46
N ILE A 7 11.46 12.56 -9.93
CA ILE A 7 10.21 12.00 -9.42
C ILE A 7 9.82 12.77 -8.15
N SER A 8 8.63 13.37 -8.15
CA SER A 8 8.13 14.09 -6.99
C SER A 8 7.38 13.13 -6.07
N LYS A 9 7.96 12.82 -4.91
CA LYS A 9 7.31 12.00 -3.87
C LYS A 9 5.93 12.54 -3.48
N ARG A 10 5.76 13.87 -3.44
CA ARG A 10 4.48 14.52 -3.14
C ARG A 10 3.43 14.27 -4.22
N GLN A 11 3.83 14.22 -5.49
CA GLN A 11 2.88 13.90 -6.57
C GLN A 11 2.53 12.42 -6.57
N LEU A 12 3.51 11.53 -6.38
CA LEU A 12 3.23 10.10 -6.22
C LEU A 12 2.24 9.84 -5.07
N GLN A 13 2.44 10.49 -3.92
CA GLN A 13 1.51 10.37 -2.80
C GLN A 13 0.10 10.79 -3.20
N LYS A 14 -0.06 11.90 -3.93
CA LYS A 14 -1.39 12.32 -4.42
C LYS A 14 -2.05 11.28 -5.31
N TYR A 15 -1.30 10.69 -6.23
CA TYR A 15 -1.83 9.64 -7.11
C TYR A 15 -2.22 8.39 -6.33
N LEU A 16 -1.41 7.99 -5.35
CA LEU A 16 -1.75 6.89 -4.45
C LEU A 16 -3.02 7.20 -3.65
N ASP A 17 -3.14 8.42 -3.11
CA ASP A 17 -4.35 8.87 -2.40
C ASP A 17 -5.59 8.87 -3.32
N GLU A 18 -5.44 9.23 -4.60
CA GLU A 18 -6.50 9.13 -5.61
C GLU A 18 -6.96 7.68 -5.83
N LEU A 19 -6.01 6.74 -6.00
CA LEU A 19 -6.32 5.32 -6.16
C LEU A 19 -7.01 4.74 -4.92
N ILE A 20 -6.56 5.12 -3.72
CA ILE A 20 -7.20 4.74 -2.46
C ILE A 20 -8.61 5.31 -2.36
N ALA A 21 -8.83 6.55 -2.81
CA ALA A 21 -10.15 7.18 -2.80
C ALA A 21 -11.13 6.47 -3.75
N ILE A 22 -10.66 5.96 -4.90
CA ILE A 22 -11.47 5.15 -5.82
C ILE A 22 -11.97 3.89 -5.11
N ALA A 23 -11.08 3.14 -4.45
CA ALA A 23 -11.47 1.95 -3.69
C ALA A 23 -12.46 2.31 -2.57
N LYS A 24 -12.19 3.41 -1.84
CA LYS A 24 -13.05 3.89 -0.74
C LYS A 24 -14.44 4.34 -1.17
N ASN A 25 -14.60 4.76 -2.42
CA ASN A 25 -15.91 5.12 -2.97
C ASN A 25 -16.79 3.88 -3.23
N VAL A 26 -16.18 2.71 -3.43
CA VAL A 26 -16.90 1.43 -3.62
C VAL A 26 -17.20 0.78 -2.28
N THR A 27 -16.19 0.66 -1.41
CA THR A 27 -16.36 0.18 -0.03
C THR A 27 -15.58 1.07 0.92
N PRO A 28 -16.12 1.48 2.07
CA PRO A 28 -15.35 2.18 3.08
C PRO A 28 -14.33 1.27 3.80
N ASP A 29 -14.54 -0.05 3.76
CA ASP A 29 -13.70 -1.06 4.41
C ASP A 29 -12.58 -1.48 3.45
N VAL A 30 -11.56 -0.62 3.35
CA VAL A 30 -10.37 -0.83 2.52
C VAL A 30 -9.14 -0.73 3.38
N GLU A 31 -8.32 -1.76 3.34
CA GLU A 31 -6.96 -1.71 3.88
C GLU A 31 -5.96 -1.50 2.74
N THR A 32 -4.92 -0.69 2.98
CA THR A 32 -4.00 -0.29 1.93
C THR A 32 -2.55 -0.30 2.41
N ILE A 33 -1.65 -0.87 1.62
CA ILE A 33 -0.20 -0.73 1.81
C ILE A 33 0.36 0.19 0.73
N VAL A 34 1.10 1.22 1.14
CA VAL A 34 1.73 2.19 0.22
C VAL A 34 3.26 2.12 0.37
N GLN A 35 3.97 2.03 -0.76
CA GLN A 35 5.44 2.04 -0.80
C GLN A 35 5.98 3.10 -1.78
N ILE A 36 6.86 3.99 -1.30
CA ILE A 36 7.59 4.99 -2.11
C ILE A 36 9.06 5.08 -1.64
N PRO A 37 10.07 4.82 -2.50
CA PRO A 37 9.96 4.35 -3.88
C PRO A 37 9.30 2.96 -3.97
N GLY A 38 8.64 2.67 -5.10
CA GLY A 38 7.97 1.40 -5.34
C GLY A 38 8.92 0.21 -5.54
N VAL A 39 8.35 -0.95 -5.90
CA VAL A 39 9.08 -2.20 -6.15
C VAL A 39 9.44 -2.37 -7.63
N GLU A 40 10.50 -3.12 -7.92
CA GLU A 40 10.86 -3.59 -9.27
C GLU A 40 10.96 -2.49 -10.35
N GLY A 41 11.45 -1.31 -10.00
CA GLY A 41 11.64 -0.20 -10.95
C GLY A 41 10.44 0.73 -11.12
N GLN A 42 9.34 0.46 -10.43
CA GLN A 42 8.19 1.37 -10.36
C GLN A 42 8.49 2.55 -9.43
N HIS A 43 7.83 3.67 -9.69
CA HIS A 43 8.02 4.88 -8.88
C HIS A 43 7.28 4.78 -7.53
N ALA A 44 6.15 4.08 -7.50
CA ALA A 44 5.36 3.81 -6.30
C ALA A 44 4.62 2.46 -6.44
N TRP A 45 4.22 1.88 -5.31
CA TRP A 45 3.46 0.64 -5.26
C TRP A 45 2.32 0.75 -4.25
N LEU A 46 1.14 0.23 -4.62
CA LEU A 46 -0.08 0.23 -3.82
C LEU A 46 -0.68 -1.19 -3.79
N GLU A 47 -0.96 -1.69 -2.59
CA GLU A 47 -1.75 -2.91 -2.40
C GLU A 47 -3.06 -2.51 -1.72
N ILE A 48 -4.18 -3.01 -2.24
CA ILE A 48 -5.51 -2.70 -1.75
C ILE A 48 -6.20 -4.01 -1.39
N TYR A 49 -6.67 -4.14 -0.15
CA TYR A 49 -7.39 -5.33 0.32
C TYR A 49 -8.86 -4.98 0.52
N VAL A 50 -9.72 -5.77 -0.11
CA VAL A 50 -11.17 -5.57 -0.15
C VAL A 50 -11.90 -6.92 -0.09
N PRO A 51 -13.19 -6.95 0.26
CA PRO A 51 -14.02 -8.14 0.07
C PRO A 51 -13.98 -8.67 -1.37
N ASP A 52 -13.92 -10.00 -1.55
CA ASP A 52 -13.88 -10.63 -2.89
C ASP A 52 -15.03 -10.19 -3.81
N GLU A 53 -16.21 -9.93 -3.25
CA GLU A 53 -17.40 -9.53 -4.02
C GLU A 53 -17.20 -8.26 -4.85
N ILE A 54 -16.21 -7.43 -4.48
CA ILE A 54 -15.91 -6.15 -5.11
C ILE A 54 -14.46 -6.04 -5.57
N GLU A 55 -13.67 -7.12 -5.43
CA GLU A 55 -12.26 -7.16 -5.85
C GLU A 55 -12.12 -6.86 -7.33
N GLU A 56 -12.82 -7.59 -8.19
CA GLU A 56 -12.80 -7.38 -9.65
C GLU A 56 -13.19 -5.94 -10.03
N GLN A 57 -14.29 -5.43 -9.44
CA GLN A 57 -14.77 -4.08 -9.72
C GLN A 57 -13.75 -3.00 -9.34
N ILE A 58 -13.12 -3.11 -8.16
CA ILE A 58 -12.11 -2.16 -7.72
C ILE A 58 -10.83 -2.35 -8.54
N GLY A 59 -10.48 -3.58 -8.88
CA GLY A 59 -9.35 -3.94 -9.74
C GLY A 59 -9.41 -3.23 -11.09
N ASP A 60 -10.55 -3.29 -11.78
CA ASP A 60 -10.74 -2.62 -13.07
C ASP A 60 -10.59 -1.09 -12.95
N LEU A 61 -11.23 -0.48 -11.96
CA LEU A 61 -11.19 0.98 -11.75
C LEU A 61 -9.79 1.49 -11.41
N VAL A 62 -9.08 0.74 -10.57
CA VAL A 62 -7.71 1.07 -10.15
C VAL A 62 -6.73 0.88 -11.30
N SER A 63 -6.86 -0.22 -12.05
CA SER A 63 -6.04 -0.52 -13.22
C SER A 63 -6.19 0.55 -14.31
N GLU A 64 -7.42 0.95 -14.63
CA GLU A 64 -7.70 2.03 -15.58
C GLU A 64 -7.02 3.33 -15.13
N ARG A 65 -7.17 3.70 -13.86
CA ARG A 65 -6.57 4.94 -13.35
C ARG A 65 -5.05 4.91 -13.34
N VAL A 66 -4.43 3.77 -13.07
CA VAL A 66 -2.97 3.60 -13.15
C VAL A 66 -2.47 3.86 -14.58
N LEU A 67 -3.14 3.29 -15.58
CA LEU A 67 -2.79 3.51 -16.98
C LEU A 67 -2.92 4.98 -17.39
N ASP A 68 -3.97 5.66 -16.92
CA ASP A 68 -4.15 7.10 -17.14
C ASP A 68 -2.99 7.90 -16.52
N ILE A 69 -2.63 7.64 -15.26
CA ILE A 69 -1.52 8.34 -14.60
C ILE A 69 -0.23 8.16 -15.39
N PHE A 70 0.06 6.94 -15.86
CA PHE A 70 1.23 6.67 -16.67
C PHE A 70 1.18 7.45 -17.99
N SER A 71 0.05 7.46 -18.68
CA SER A 71 -0.14 8.19 -19.95
C SER A 71 0.01 9.71 -19.77
N GLU A 72 -0.62 10.28 -18.74
CA GLU A 72 -0.65 11.71 -18.45
C GLU A 72 0.71 12.24 -17.97
N THR A 73 1.40 11.46 -17.12
CA THR A 73 2.53 11.97 -16.33
C THR A 73 3.84 11.22 -16.58
N GLY A 74 3.77 10.01 -17.14
CA GLY A 74 4.91 9.08 -17.21
C GLY A 74 5.31 8.48 -15.87
N TYR A 75 4.49 8.63 -14.82
CA TYR A 75 4.71 7.93 -13.56
C TYR A 75 4.21 6.49 -13.67
N ASP A 76 5.16 5.56 -13.67
CA ASP A 76 4.93 4.15 -13.45
C ASP A 76 4.58 3.87 -11.97
N ILE A 77 3.33 3.50 -11.70
CA ILE A 77 2.80 3.17 -10.37
C ILE A 77 2.19 1.78 -10.49
N GLY A 78 2.60 0.87 -9.63
CA GLY A 78 1.93 -0.42 -9.52
C GLY A 78 0.79 -0.36 -8.53
N ALA A 79 -0.31 -0.98 -8.91
CA ALA A 79 -1.40 -1.24 -7.99
C ALA A 79 -1.88 -2.67 -8.17
N ILE A 80 -2.13 -3.35 -7.05
CA ILE A 80 -2.77 -4.67 -7.03
C ILE A 80 -3.91 -4.64 -6.01
N VAL A 81 -5.02 -5.27 -6.39
CA VAL A 81 -6.19 -5.44 -5.53
C VAL A 81 -6.25 -6.90 -5.12
N HIS A 82 -6.46 -7.14 -3.84
CA HIS A 82 -6.54 -8.45 -3.24
C HIS A 82 -7.93 -8.64 -2.64
N GLY A 83 -8.59 -9.72 -3.04
CA GLY A 83 -9.80 -10.22 -2.41
C GLY A 83 -9.43 -10.91 -1.11
N ASN A 84 -10.04 -10.49 -0.02
CA ASN A 84 -9.91 -11.16 1.27
C ASN A 84 -11.17 -11.98 1.52
N SER A 85 -11.07 -13.30 1.32
CA SER A 85 -12.18 -14.22 1.61
C SER A 85 -12.43 -14.36 3.11
N GLU A 86 -11.55 -13.82 3.95
CA GLU A 86 -11.72 -13.68 5.39
C GLU A 86 -11.17 -12.32 5.87
N PRO A 87 -11.88 -11.61 6.77
CA PRO A 87 -11.39 -10.39 7.40
C PRO A 87 -10.36 -10.75 8.48
N GLN A 88 -9.17 -11.15 8.08
CA GLN A 88 -8.03 -11.31 8.98
C GLN A 88 -6.77 -11.40 8.13
N ASN A 89 -5.82 -10.49 8.41
CA ASN A 89 -4.40 -10.79 8.59
C ASN A 89 -3.41 -9.87 7.87
N LEU A 90 -3.47 -8.55 8.13
CA LEU A 90 -2.35 -7.64 7.81
C LEU A 90 -1.87 -6.77 8.98
N ALA A 91 -2.46 -6.93 10.16
CA ALA A 91 -1.92 -6.38 11.41
C ALA A 91 -0.95 -7.34 12.14
N ALA A 92 -0.84 -8.61 11.73
CA ALA A 92 -0.10 -9.62 12.50
C ALA A 92 1.42 -9.64 12.28
N GLU A 93 1.96 -9.01 11.23
CA GLU A 93 3.42 -8.94 11.01
C GLU A 93 4.08 -7.68 11.58
N LYS A 94 3.36 -6.84 12.34
CA LYS A 94 3.97 -5.74 13.11
C LYS A 94 3.97 -5.91 14.63
N ASN A 95 3.33 -6.95 15.18
CA ASN A 95 3.31 -7.21 16.64
C ASN A 95 4.15 -8.42 17.10
N ALA A 96 4.86 -9.12 16.20
CA ALA A 96 5.68 -10.27 16.59
C ALA A 96 7.15 -9.94 16.94
N GLN A 97 7.58 -8.67 16.82
CA GLN A 97 8.97 -8.27 17.11
C GLN A 97 9.13 -7.36 18.35
N GLU A 98 8.07 -6.95 19.04
CA GLU A 98 8.19 -6.05 20.21
C GLU A 98 8.04 -6.78 21.57
N GLU A 99 7.51 -8.01 21.63
CA GLU A 99 7.37 -8.76 22.90
C GLU A 99 8.53 -9.69 23.27
N MET A 100 9.55 -9.87 22.42
CA MET A 100 10.76 -10.65 22.77
C MET A 100 11.93 -9.78 23.28
N GLY A 101 11.70 -8.48 23.53
CA GLY A 101 12.71 -7.53 23.99
C GLY A 101 12.70 -7.19 25.49
N ILE A 102 11.75 -7.73 26.28
CA ILE A 102 11.58 -7.36 27.70
C ILE A 102 11.71 -8.58 28.62
N MET A 103 12.79 -9.36 28.50
CA MET A 103 13.19 -10.32 29.55
C MET A 103 14.71 -10.41 29.76
N ALA A 104 15.42 -9.29 29.56
CA ALA A 104 16.82 -9.20 29.93
C ALA A 104 17.05 -7.98 30.83
N GLY A 105 17.03 -8.22 32.14
CA GLY A 105 17.67 -7.35 33.13
C GLY A 105 16.72 -6.67 34.10
N ASN A 106 16.42 -7.35 35.22
CA ASN A 106 16.60 -6.73 36.54
C ASN A 106 16.53 -7.78 37.67
N GLU A 107 17.60 -8.55 37.86
CA GLU A 107 17.88 -9.18 39.16
C GLU A 107 19.05 -8.44 39.80
N ALA A 108 18.73 -7.31 40.42
CA ALA A 108 19.59 -6.66 41.40
C ALA A 108 18.71 -5.89 42.39
N GLY A 109 18.52 -6.46 43.57
CA GLY A 109 18.09 -5.70 44.74
C GLY A 109 17.07 -6.38 45.65
N SER A 110 17.52 -6.63 46.88
CA SER A 110 16.75 -6.84 48.11
C SER A 110 16.20 -8.24 48.37
N HIS A 111 16.94 -9.05 49.14
CA HIS A 111 16.82 -9.05 50.60
C HIS A 111 17.98 -9.78 51.29
#